data_AF-A0A842CPE3-F1
#
_entry.id   AF-A0A842CPE3-F1
#
_cell.length_a   1.000
_cell.length_b   1.000
_cell.length_c   1.000
_cell.angle_alpha   90.00
_cell.angle_beta   90.00
_cell.angle_gamma   90.00
#
_symmetry.space_group_name_H-M   'P 1'
#
loop_
_entity.id
_entity.type
_entity.pdbx_description
1 polymer ?
#
loop_
_entity_poly.entity_id
_entity_poly.type
_entity_poly.pdbx_seq_one_letter_code
_entity_poly.pdbx_strand_id
1 'polypeptide(L)'
;MKIFLTSITAIVAIIILAFAIHPFATEDEPKIQVKHDEQPAKGKIVSQISEFPIYAKQQREIDAIRAEKQKEQTGIIPVRIEIPAIQVDTAVIQVGKTADGQMEVPNNTVQTGWYKPGYAPGSQGKAVIAGHVDSKRGPAVFFYLKELQAGDKIFLTDKTGRKLTFSVQSKKSYLAEKAPIDDIFGSSTDRLLNLITCTGTFDYERRTHPDRLVVTAKLTNDSALKKDAPKAPTNVKRVGDNITWYANRAADVIGYRVYRIQGDKRVKVASVAATERKSVVVKKKDGEKVVVVTVNSDGVESELRYVVE
;
A
#
# COMPACT_ATOMS: atom_id res chain seq x y z
N MET A 1 76.34 53.75 37.36
CA MET A 1 77.04 54.03 38.62
C MET A 1 76.63 52.97 39.64
N LYS A 2 77.53 51.98 39.83
CA LYS A 2 77.84 51.14 41.02
C LYS A 2 76.70 50.56 41.89
N ILE A 3 76.43 49.24 41.86
CA ILE A 3 77.01 48.11 42.65
C ILE A 3 76.40 47.97 44.05
N PHE A 4 75.81 46.80 44.37
CA PHE A 4 76.05 45.92 45.55
C PHE A 4 75.29 44.58 45.26
N LEU A 5 75.94 43.42 45.08
CA LEU A 5 76.46 42.46 46.10
C LEU A 5 75.33 42.08 47.10
N THR A 6 74.89 40.83 47.28
CA THR A 6 75.65 39.64 47.72
C THR A 6 74.82 38.35 47.59
N SER A 7 75.54 37.23 47.43
CA SER A 7 75.07 35.85 47.63
C SER A 7 74.68 35.57 49.08
N ILE A 8 73.60 34.82 49.32
CA ILE A 8 73.47 33.97 50.53
C ILE A 8 72.93 32.59 50.13
N THR A 9 73.69 31.61 50.58
CA THR A 9 73.55 30.15 50.63
C THR A 9 72.23 29.62 51.21
N ALA A 10 71.71 28.59 50.52
CA ALA A 10 71.16 27.32 51.01
C ALA A 10 70.33 27.26 52.30
N ILE A 11 69.05 26.87 52.18
CA ILE A 11 68.43 25.85 53.04
C ILE A 11 67.56 24.93 52.17
N VAL A 12 67.95 23.66 52.11
CA VAL A 12 67.14 22.55 51.62
C VAL A 12 66.14 22.18 52.72
N ALA A 13 64.85 22.20 52.40
CA ALA A 13 63.83 21.52 53.19
C ALA A 13 62.96 20.69 52.23
N ILE A 14 63.12 19.37 52.36
CA ILE A 14 62.40 18.33 51.64
C ILE A 14 60.93 18.36 52.08
N ILE A 15 60.01 18.61 51.15
CA ILE A 15 58.59 18.26 51.31
C ILE A 15 58.23 17.32 50.16
N ILE A 16 58.06 16.05 50.53
CA ILE A 16 57.50 14.99 49.70
C ILE A 16 56.01 15.31 49.53
N LEU A 17 55.58 15.64 48.32
CA LEU A 17 54.16 15.66 47.96
C LEU A 17 53.92 14.70 46.79
N ALA A 18 53.15 13.66 47.09
CA ALA A 18 52.81 12.57 46.20
C ALA A 18 52.11 13.06 44.92
N PHE A 19 52.76 12.86 43.77
CA PHE A 19 52.11 12.97 42.47
C PHE A 19 51.19 11.75 42.27
N ALA A 20 49.92 11.91 42.65
CA ALA A 20 48.85 11.03 42.20
C ALA A 20 48.62 11.27 40.71
N ILE A 21 48.99 10.28 39.91
CA ILE A 21 48.67 10.12 38.50
C ILE A 21 47.15 10.25 38.35
N HIS A 22 46.66 11.41 37.90
CA HIS A 22 45.29 11.51 37.43
C HIS A 22 45.27 11.08 35.97
N PRO A 23 44.62 9.96 35.61
CA PRO A 23 44.36 9.64 34.22
C PRO A 23 43.46 10.74 33.64
N PHE A 24 43.79 11.19 32.43
CA PHE A 24 42.94 12.04 31.60
C PHE A 24 41.50 11.50 31.64
N ALA A 25 40.56 12.35 32.07
CA ALA A 25 39.15 12.06 31.98
C ALA A 25 38.80 11.77 30.52
N THR A 26 38.33 10.56 30.25
CA THR A 26 37.69 10.20 28.98
C THR A 26 36.41 11.02 28.89
N GLU A 27 36.37 12.02 28.00
CA GLU A 27 35.09 12.61 27.60
C GLU A 27 34.25 11.49 26.98
N ASP A 28 33.09 11.21 27.59
CA ASP A 28 32.12 10.27 27.05
C ASP A 28 31.74 10.69 25.63
N GLU A 29 32.12 9.90 24.63
CA GLU A 29 31.61 10.07 23.27
C GLU A 29 30.06 10.06 23.35
N PRO A 30 29.37 11.07 22.80
CA PRO A 30 27.92 11.04 22.76
C PRO A 30 27.48 9.86 21.90
N LYS A 31 26.98 8.81 22.55
CA LYS A 31 26.31 7.69 21.88
C LYS A 31 25.07 8.23 21.19
N ILE A 32 25.18 8.60 19.92
CA ILE A 32 24.03 8.85 19.05
C ILE A 32 23.33 7.50 18.88
N GLN A 33 22.31 7.25 19.71
CA GLN A 33 21.41 6.12 19.51
C GLN A 33 20.53 6.42 18.30
N VAL A 34 21.01 6.05 17.11
CA VAL A 34 20.15 5.92 15.94
C VAL A 34 19.22 4.74 16.22
N LYS A 35 17.97 5.00 16.59
CA LYS A 35 16.93 3.96 16.57
C LYS A 35 16.81 3.44 15.13
N HIS A 36 17.47 2.32 14.84
CA HIS A 36 17.14 1.54 13.66
C HIS A 36 15.74 0.96 13.91
N ASP A 37 14.81 1.22 13.00
CA ASP A 37 13.57 0.44 12.93
C ASP A 37 13.98 -1.01 12.58
N GLU A 38 14.35 -1.81 13.57
CA GLU A 38 14.98 -3.13 13.34
C GLU A 38 14.02 -4.17 12.74
N GLN A 39 12.71 -3.91 12.77
CA GLN A 39 11.72 -4.92 12.38
C GLN A 39 11.06 -4.60 11.03
N PRO A 40 11.06 -5.55 10.08
CA PRO A 40 10.25 -5.47 8.87
C PRO A 40 8.77 -5.28 9.21
N ALA A 41 8.07 -4.48 8.40
CA ALA A 41 6.64 -4.25 8.56
C ALA A 41 5.86 -5.58 8.41
N LYS A 42 4.98 -5.88 9.37
CA LYS A 42 4.00 -6.98 9.25
C LYS A 42 2.86 -6.49 8.35
N GLY A 43 2.83 -6.91 7.09
CA GLY A 43 1.78 -6.53 6.13
C GLY A 43 1.68 -7.49 4.95
N LYS A 44 0.60 -7.41 4.16
CA LYS A 44 0.37 -8.23 2.96
C LYS A 44 1.51 -8.00 1.95
N ILE A 45 2.52 -8.86 2.00
CA ILE A 45 3.63 -8.84 1.05
C ILE A 45 3.04 -9.18 -0.32
N VAL A 46 3.09 -8.23 -1.25
CA VAL A 46 2.83 -8.51 -2.67
C VAL A 46 3.94 -9.46 -3.11
N SER A 47 3.59 -10.64 -3.60
CA SER A 47 4.53 -11.73 -3.94
C SER A 47 5.68 -11.30 -4.86
N GLN A 48 5.49 -10.22 -5.63
CA GLN A 48 6.47 -9.68 -6.56
C GLN A 48 7.57 -8.83 -5.94
N ILE A 49 7.50 -8.48 -4.65
CA ILE A 49 8.51 -7.65 -3.97
C ILE A 49 8.96 -8.25 -2.64
N SER A 50 8.60 -9.51 -2.38
CA SER A 50 8.90 -10.20 -1.12
C SER A 50 10.41 -10.35 -0.86
N GLU A 51 11.24 -10.17 -1.89
CA GLU A 51 12.70 -10.16 -1.75
C GLU A 51 13.27 -8.91 -1.06
N PHE A 52 12.49 -7.83 -0.88
CA PHE A 52 12.97 -6.58 -0.31
C PHE A 52 12.40 -6.39 1.11
N PRO A 53 13.24 -6.34 2.16
CA PRO A 53 12.76 -5.96 3.48
C PRO A 53 12.28 -4.51 3.45
N ILE A 54 11.00 -4.30 3.79
CA ILE A 54 10.39 -2.97 3.93
C ILE A 54 10.24 -2.67 5.42
N TYR A 55 10.93 -1.64 5.89
CA TYR A 55 10.89 -1.20 7.28
C TYR A 55 9.71 -0.26 7.56
N ALA A 56 9.32 -0.13 8.83
CA ALA A 56 8.13 0.63 9.23
C ALA A 56 8.14 2.08 8.72
N LYS A 57 9.27 2.80 8.81
CA LYS A 57 9.39 4.14 8.24
C LYS A 57 9.15 4.17 6.73
N GLN A 58 9.81 3.29 5.97
CA GLN A 58 9.67 3.21 4.52
C GLN A 58 8.23 2.84 4.11
N GLN A 59 7.58 1.95 4.87
CA GLN A 59 6.18 1.58 4.67
C GLN A 59 5.26 2.81 4.77
N ARG A 60 5.46 3.66 5.79
CA ARG A 60 4.65 4.88 5.96
C ARG A 60 4.83 5.86 4.80
N GLU A 61 6.05 6.02 4.28
CA GLU A 61 6.33 6.89 3.13
C GLU A 61 5.65 6.36 1.86
N ILE A 62 5.74 5.05 1.60
CA ILE A 62 5.05 4.38 0.48
C ILE A 62 3.53 4.54 0.60
N ASP A 63 2.97 4.34 1.78
CA ASP A 63 1.53 4.46 2.01
C ASP A 63 1.05 5.90 1.81
N ALA A 64 1.85 6.89 2.20
CA ALA A 64 1.55 8.30 1.95
C ALA A 64 1.56 8.64 0.44
N ILE A 65 2.55 8.16 -0.31
CA ILE A 65 2.61 8.35 -1.78
C ILE A 65 1.41 7.70 -2.45
N ARG A 66 1.07 6.47 -2.05
CA ARG A 66 -0.12 5.77 -2.57
C ARG A 66 -1.41 6.49 -2.23
N ALA A 67 -1.54 6.98 -1.00
CA ALA A 67 -2.70 7.76 -0.57
C ALA A 67 -2.84 9.04 -1.40
N GLU A 68 -1.74 9.73 -1.70
CA GLU A 68 -1.77 10.95 -2.52
C GLU A 68 -2.15 10.65 -3.98
N LYS A 69 -1.50 9.65 -4.60
CA LYS A 69 -1.89 9.16 -5.94
C LYS A 69 -3.36 8.74 -5.97
N GLN A 70 -3.85 8.13 -4.89
CA GLN A 70 -5.25 7.78 -4.78
C GLN A 70 -6.12 9.02 -4.71
N LYS A 71 -5.84 10.03 -3.88
CA LYS A 71 -6.68 11.25 -3.77
C LYS A 71 -6.97 11.90 -5.12
N GLU A 72 -6.02 11.90 -6.04
CA GLU A 72 -6.19 12.44 -7.40
C GLU A 72 -7.18 11.63 -8.26
N GLN A 73 -7.47 10.39 -7.89
CA GLN A 73 -8.38 9.53 -8.62
C GLN A 73 -9.84 9.75 -8.24
N THR A 74 -10.63 10.03 -9.28
CA THR A 74 -12.09 10.04 -9.24
C THR A 74 -12.65 8.63 -9.29
N GLY A 75 -13.86 8.45 -8.74
CA GLY A 75 -14.63 7.22 -8.88
C GLY A 75 -15.10 7.01 -10.32
N ILE A 76 -15.72 5.85 -10.57
CA ILE A 76 -16.23 5.45 -11.88
C ILE A 76 -17.75 5.53 -11.95
N ILE A 77 -18.28 5.55 -13.17
CA ILE A 77 -19.67 5.16 -13.44
C ILE A 77 -19.65 3.67 -13.79
N PRO A 78 -20.02 2.77 -12.87
CA PRO A 78 -20.01 1.34 -13.14
C PRO A 78 -21.09 0.96 -14.15
N VAL A 79 -20.77 0.03 -15.04
CA VAL A 79 -21.74 -0.59 -15.96
C VAL A 79 -21.88 -2.10 -15.74
N ARG A 80 -20.94 -2.71 -15.00
CA ARG A 80 -20.91 -4.14 -14.70
C ARG A 80 -20.36 -4.40 -13.30
N ILE A 81 -20.92 -5.40 -12.63
CA ILE A 81 -20.43 -5.92 -11.35
C ILE A 81 -20.19 -7.42 -11.48
N GLU A 82 -19.05 -7.88 -10.95
CA GLU A 82 -18.70 -9.30 -10.86
C GLU A 82 -18.38 -9.65 -9.40
N ILE A 83 -18.93 -10.74 -8.89
CA ILE A 83 -18.65 -11.28 -7.55
C ILE A 83 -18.51 -12.81 -7.66
N PRO A 84 -17.29 -13.32 -7.97
CA PRO A 84 -17.09 -14.73 -8.29
C PRO A 84 -17.52 -15.70 -7.19
N ALA A 85 -17.32 -15.34 -5.92
CA ALA A 85 -17.65 -16.18 -4.77
C ALA A 85 -19.13 -16.58 -4.71
N ILE A 86 -20.02 -15.79 -5.33
CA ILE A 86 -21.46 -16.03 -5.38
C ILE A 86 -22.00 -16.04 -6.82
N GLN A 87 -21.10 -16.21 -7.80
CA GLN A 87 -21.41 -16.32 -9.24
C GLN A 87 -22.26 -15.16 -9.80
N VAL A 88 -22.08 -13.95 -9.25
CA VAL A 88 -22.73 -12.75 -9.80
C VAL A 88 -21.88 -12.18 -10.92
N ASP A 89 -22.51 -11.95 -12.06
CA ASP A 89 -21.96 -11.24 -13.20
C ASP A 89 -23.12 -10.56 -13.94
N THR A 90 -23.28 -9.25 -13.76
CA THR A 90 -24.45 -8.54 -14.29
C THR A 90 -24.19 -7.06 -14.52
N ALA A 91 -25.13 -6.42 -15.21
CA ALA A 91 -25.13 -4.99 -15.42
C ALA A 91 -25.40 -4.21 -14.13
N VAL A 92 -24.78 -3.03 -14.06
CA VAL A 92 -25.05 -2.01 -13.05
C VAL A 92 -25.74 -0.85 -13.75
N ILE A 93 -26.97 -0.54 -13.35
CA ILE A 93 -27.70 0.64 -13.81
C ILE A 93 -27.56 1.78 -12.80
N GLN A 94 -27.77 3.00 -13.26
CA GLN A 94 -27.88 4.15 -12.35
C GLN A 94 -29.29 4.21 -11.78
N VAL A 95 -29.39 4.34 -10.46
CA VAL A 95 -30.66 4.55 -9.75
C VAL A 95 -30.58 5.84 -8.94
N GLY A 96 -31.72 6.50 -8.78
CA GLY A 96 -31.87 7.76 -8.08
C GLY A 96 -32.57 7.60 -6.73
N LYS A 97 -33.43 8.59 -6.43
CA LYS A 97 -34.31 8.59 -5.28
C LYS A 97 -35.75 8.57 -5.75
N THR A 98 -36.58 7.83 -5.04
CA THR A 98 -38.04 7.92 -5.19
C THR A 98 -38.56 9.25 -4.65
N ALA A 99 -39.82 9.59 -4.92
CA ALA A 99 -40.45 10.84 -4.49
C ALA A 99 -40.50 11.00 -2.95
N ASP A 100 -40.59 9.89 -2.22
CA ASP A 100 -40.53 9.79 -0.77
C ASP A 100 -39.09 9.73 -0.20
N GLY A 101 -38.08 9.90 -1.06
CA GLY A 101 -36.68 10.06 -0.66
C GLY A 101 -35.91 8.75 -0.43
N GLN A 102 -36.53 7.60 -0.67
CA GLN A 102 -35.86 6.29 -0.60
C GLN A 102 -34.95 6.10 -1.81
N MET A 103 -33.94 5.23 -1.67
CA MET A 103 -33.13 4.80 -2.82
C MET A 103 -34.01 3.97 -3.77
N GLU A 104 -33.99 4.33 -5.05
CA GLU A 104 -34.59 3.50 -6.10
C GLU A 104 -33.87 2.14 -6.20
N VAL A 105 -34.62 1.10 -6.55
CA VAL A 105 -34.08 -0.25 -6.81
C VAL A 105 -34.26 -0.62 -8.27
N PRO A 106 -33.43 -1.52 -8.84
CA PRO A 106 -33.62 -1.98 -10.21
C PRO A 106 -35.00 -2.57 -10.45
N ASN A 107 -35.58 -2.31 -11.63
CA ASN A 107 -36.92 -2.80 -11.97
C ASN A 107 -36.99 -4.32 -12.21
N ASN A 108 -35.85 -4.97 -12.42
CA ASN A 108 -35.77 -6.42 -12.62
C ASN A 108 -34.86 -7.07 -11.58
N THR A 109 -34.96 -8.40 -11.47
CA THR A 109 -34.29 -9.20 -10.43
C THR A 109 -32.86 -9.61 -10.79
N VAL A 110 -32.38 -9.29 -12.00
CA VAL A 110 -31.10 -9.76 -12.55
C VAL A 110 -30.03 -8.67 -12.50
N GLN A 111 -30.44 -7.40 -12.59
CA GLN A 111 -29.54 -6.25 -12.58
C GLN A 111 -29.33 -5.68 -11.18
N THR A 112 -28.26 -4.91 -11.03
CA THR A 112 -27.96 -4.14 -9.81
C THR A 112 -28.04 -2.64 -10.09
N GLY A 113 -28.26 -1.84 -9.05
CA GLY A 113 -28.45 -0.39 -9.17
C GLY A 113 -27.46 0.37 -8.31
N TRP A 114 -26.59 1.17 -8.93
CA TRP A 114 -25.72 2.11 -8.22
C TRP A 114 -26.48 3.40 -7.91
N TYR A 115 -26.46 3.79 -6.63
CA TYR A 115 -27.05 5.04 -6.14
C TYR A 115 -26.25 6.26 -6.62
N LYS A 116 -26.63 6.79 -7.78
CA LYS A 116 -25.94 7.90 -8.45
C LYS A 116 -25.84 9.18 -7.62
N PRO A 117 -26.85 9.59 -6.83
CA PRO A 117 -26.74 10.81 -6.03
C PRO A 117 -25.72 10.72 -4.89
N GLY A 118 -25.22 9.53 -4.56
CA GLY A 118 -24.18 9.31 -3.56
C GLY A 118 -22.76 9.33 -4.14
N TYR A 119 -21.85 8.64 -3.47
CA TYR A 119 -20.45 8.54 -3.90
C TYR A 119 -20.29 7.62 -5.12
N ALA A 120 -19.41 8.02 -6.05
CA ALA A 120 -19.01 7.19 -7.17
C ALA A 120 -18.06 6.07 -6.68
N PRO A 121 -18.24 4.81 -7.09
CA PRO A 121 -17.34 3.74 -6.69
C PRO A 121 -15.88 4.08 -7.02
N GLY A 122 -15.01 4.00 -6.01
CA GLY A 122 -13.59 4.34 -6.13
C GLY A 122 -13.22 5.74 -5.65
N SER A 123 -14.19 6.65 -5.47
CA SER A 123 -13.93 7.91 -4.76
C SER A 123 -13.81 7.67 -3.25
N GLN A 124 -13.24 8.63 -2.52
CA GLN A 124 -13.36 8.64 -1.05
C GLN A 124 -14.85 8.77 -0.68
N GLY A 125 -15.29 8.00 0.31
CA GLY A 125 -16.69 7.86 0.69
C GLY A 125 -17.22 6.45 0.52
N LYS A 126 -18.54 6.31 0.63
CA LYS A 126 -19.26 5.02 0.57
C LYS A 126 -20.16 4.99 -0.66
N ALA A 127 -19.72 4.31 -1.70
CA ALA A 127 -20.58 4.04 -2.85
C ALA A 127 -21.58 2.94 -2.50
N VAL A 128 -22.81 3.02 -3.00
CA VAL A 128 -23.88 2.06 -2.68
C VAL A 128 -24.44 1.41 -3.93
N ILE A 129 -24.48 0.08 -3.96
CA ILE A 129 -25.13 -0.72 -5.01
C ILE A 129 -26.19 -1.62 -4.37
N ALA A 130 -27.42 -1.53 -4.86
CA ALA A 130 -28.53 -2.37 -4.42
C ALA A 130 -28.86 -3.46 -5.46
N GLY A 131 -29.38 -4.58 -4.97
CA GLY A 131 -29.90 -5.68 -5.80
C GLY A 131 -30.96 -6.47 -5.04
N HIS A 132 -31.88 -7.10 -5.77
CA HIS A 132 -32.95 -7.91 -5.18
C HIS A 132 -32.38 -9.20 -4.57
N VAL A 133 -32.99 -9.63 -3.45
CA VAL A 133 -32.67 -10.92 -2.81
C VAL A 133 -33.38 -12.06 -3.51
N ASP A 134 -34.68 -11.91 -3.75
CA ASP A 134 -35.51 -12.92 -4.41
C ASP A 134 -36.68 -12.27 -5.15
N SER A 135 -37.57 -13.13 -5.64
CA SER A 135 -38.83 -12.76 -6.26
C SER A 135 -39.82 -13.91 -6.11
N LYS A 136 -41.05 -13.70 -6.55
CA LYS A 136 -42.07 -14.77 -6.66
C LYS A 136 -41.64 -15.96 -7.53
N ARG A 137 -40.63 -15.78 -8.39
CA ARG A 137 -40.10 -16.82 -9.28
C ARG A 137 -38.86 -17.52 -8.72
N GLY A 138 -38.38 -17.11 -7.54
CA GLY A 138 -37.19 -17.67 -6.90
C GLY A 138 -36.06 -16.64 -6.70
N PRO A 139 -34.84 -17.12 -6.45
CA PRO A 139 -33.64 -16.32 -6.17
C PRO A 139 -33.41 -15.19 -7.19
N ALA A 140 -32.94 -14.04 -6.70
CA ALA A 140 -32.53 -12.90 -7.51
C ALA A 140 -31.01 -12.65 -7.40
N VAL A 141 -30.53 -11.58 -8.03
CA VAL A 141 -29.09 -11.31 -8.19
C VAL A 141 -28.28 -11.33 -6.90
N PHE A 142 -28.83 -10.87 -5.78
CA PHE A 142 -28.15 -10.82 -4.48
C PHE A 142 -28.66 -11.87 -3.48
N PHE A 143 -29.34 -12.92 -3.94
CA PHE A 143 -29.82 -14.01 -3.08
C PHE A 143 -28.72 -14.60 -2.17
N TYR A 144 -27.53 -14.83 -2.75
CA TYR A 144 -26.38 -15.41 -2.06
C TYR A 144 -25.46 -14.37 -1.41
N LEU A 145 -25.84 -13.09 -1.35
CA LEU A 145 -24.99 -12.03 -0.80
C LEU A 145 -24.59 -12.30 0.67
N LYS A 146 -25.45 -12.99 1.42
CA LYS A 146 -25.18 -13.44 2.80
C LYS A 146 -24.02 -14.42 2.93
N GLU A 147 -23.61 -15.07 1.85
CA GLU A 147 -22.54 -16.08 1.85
C GLU A 147 -21.15 -15.46 1.76
N LEU A 148 -21.06 -14.19 1.33
CA LEU A 148 -19.78 -13.49 1.22
C LEU A 148 -19.02 -13.45 2.55
N GLN A 149 -17.71 -13.62 2.45
CA GLN A 149 -16.75 -13.63 3.53
C GLN A 149 -15.71 -12.53 3.37
N ALA A 150 -15.06 -12.17 4.48
CA ALA A 150 -13.96 -11.21 4.44
C ALA A 150 -12.85 -11.72 3.51
N GLY A 151 -12.39 -10.85 2.60
CA GLY A 151 -11.40 -11.20 1.57
C GLY A 151 -11.98 -11.45 0.18
N ASP A 152 -13.27 -11.80 0.07
CA ASP A 152 -13.93 -12.02 -1.22
C ASP A 152 -13.83 -10.79 -2.12
N LYS A 153 -13.75 -11.03 -3.43
CA LYS A 153 -13.52 -9.98 -4.42
C LYS A 153 -14.81 -9.56 -5.09
N ILE A 154 -14.96 -8.25 -5.20
CA ILE A 154 -16.01 -7.60 -5.99
C ILE A 154 -15.31 -6.74 -7.02
N PHE A 155 -15.71 -6.88 -8.28
CA PHE A 155 -15.17 -6.10 -9.37
C PHE A 155 -16.24 -5.18 -9.94
N LEU A 156 -15.87 -3.94 -10.21
CA LEU A 156 -16.70 -2.98 -10.94
C LEU A 156 -15.94 -2.52 -12.18
N THR A 157 -16.63 -2.48 -13.31
CA THR A 157 -16.05 -2.04 -14.57
C THR A 157 -16.90 -0.93 -15.17
N ASP A 158 -16.25 0.12 -15.68
CA ASP A 158 -16.91 1.19 -16.41
C ASP A 158 -16.90 0.95 -17.94
N LYS A 159 -17.57 1.84 -18.68
CA LYS A 159 -17.67 1.73 -20.14
C LYS A 159 -16.34 1.84 -20.88
N THR A 160 -15.28 2.34 -20.24
CA THR A 160 -13.94 2.48 -20.82
C THR A 160 -13.08 1.24 -20.59
N GLY A 161 -13.57 0.30 -19.77
CA GLY A 161 -12.82 -0.88 -19.35
C GLY A 161 -11.99 -0.67 -18.09
N ARG A 162 -12.03 0.51 -17.44
CA ARG A 162 -11.39 0.71 -16.13
C ARG A 162 -12.07 -0.20 -15.11
N LYS A 163 -11.27 -0.99 -14.40
CA LYS A 163 -11.71 -2.02 -13.47
C LYS A 163 -11.25 -1.67 -12.05
N LEU A 164 -12.20 -1.55 -11.15
CA LEU A 164 -11.98 -1.43 -9.72
C LEU A 164 -12.13 -2.81 -9.06
N THR A 165 -11.24 -3.12 -8.13
CA THR A 165 -11.29 -4.35 -7.31
C THR A 165 -11.46 -3.97 -5.85
N PHE A 166 -12.57 -4.41 -5.28
CA PHE A 166 -12.87 -4.28 -3.85
C PHE A 166 -12.67 -5.62 -3.15
N SER A 167 -12.34 -5.56 -1.87
CA SER A 167 -12.24 -6.73 -1.00
C SER A 167 -13.25 -6.58 0.13
N VAL A 168 -14.12 -7.57 0.30
CA VAL A 168 -15.10 -7.61 1.38
C VAL A 168 -14.38 -7.52 2.72
N GLN A 169 -14.88 -6.66 3.61
CA GLN A 169 -14.36 -6.48 4.98
C GLN A 169 -15.33 -7.04 6.02
N SER A 170 -16.63 -6.74 5.88
CA SER A 170 -17.63 -7.12 6.85
C SER A 170 -19.02 -7.17 6.24
N LYS A 171 -19.95 -7.78 6.96
CA LYS A 171 -21.38 -7.77 6.65
C LYS A 171 -22.19 -7.55 7.92
N LYS A 172 -23.28 -6.78 7.83
CA LYS A 172 -24.20 -6.48 8.94
C LYS A 172 -25.63 -6.52 8.45
N SER A 173 -26.53 -7.07 9.27
CA SER A 173 -27.98 -7.00 9.06
C SER A 173 -28.56 -5.90 9.93
N TYR A 174 -29.45 -5.09 9.38
CA TYR A 174 -30.17 -4.05 10.10
C TYR A 174 -31.67 -4.20 9.84
N LEU A 175 -32.49 -3.96 10.85
CA LEU A 175 -33.91 -3.68 10.61
C LEU A 175 -34.01 -2.48 9.65
N ALA A 176 -34.84 -2.58 8.61
CA ALA A 176 -34.91 -1.57 7.57
C ALA A 176 -35.20 -0.16 8.12
N GLU A 177 -36.09 -0.06 9.11
CA GLU A 177 -36.49 1.18 9.77
C GLU A 177 -35.42 1.76 10.72
N LYS A 178 -34.45 0.94 11.14
CA LYS A 178 -33.38 1.31 12.07
C LYS A 178 -32.00 1.29 11.43
N ALA A 179 -31.94 1.18 10.10
CA ALA A 179 -30.68 1.14 9.38
C ALA A 179 -29.95 2.49 9.55
N PRO A 180 -28.67 2.48 9.98
CA PRO A 180 -27.92 3.71 10.19
C PRO A 180 -27.55 4.34 8.83
N ILE A 181 -28.38 5.26 8.34
CA ILE A 181 -28.28 5.83 6.99
C ILE A 181 -26.90 6.45 6.74
N ASP A 182 -26.37 7.24 7.69
CA ASP A 182 -25.05 7.85 7.54
C ASP A 182 -23.90 6.83 7.53
N ASP A 183 -24.06 5.71 8.25
CA ASP A 183 -23.07 4.64 8.21
C ASP A 183 -23.07 3.90 6.87
N ILE A 184 -24.20 3.90 6.15
CA ILE A 184 -24.37 3.18 4.88
C ILE A 184 -24.09 4.09 3.67
N PHE A 185 -24.59 5.33 3.67
CA PHE A 185 -24.54 6.26 2.55
C PHE A 185 -23.61 7.46 2.77
N GLY A 186 -23.17 7.68 4.01
CA GLY A 186 -22.42 8.87 4.40
C GLY A 186 -20.95 8.84 4.01
N SER A 187 -20.22 9.85 4.51
CA SER A 187 -18.82 10.06 4.17
C SER A 187 -17.88 9.03 4.78
N SER A 188 -16.70 8.92 4.20
CA SER A 188 -15.58 8.15 4.71
C SER A 188 -14.28 8.70 4.12
N THR A 189 -13.19 8.63 4.88
CA THR A 189 -11.84 8.88 4.35
C THR A 189 -11.34 7.70 3.50
N ASP A 190 -11.93 6.52 3.70
CA ASP A 190 -11.70 5.32 2.91
C ASP A 190 -12.55 5.31 1.63
N ARG A 191 -12.18 4.42 0.71
CA ARG A 191 -12.88 4.16 -0.56
C ARG A 191 -13.70 2.89 -0.43
N LEU A 192 -14.93 3.04 0.05
CA LEU A 192 -15.79 1.92 0.42
C LEU A 192 -16.90 1.70 -0.61
N LEU A 193 -17.29 0.44 -0.73
CA LEU A 193 -18.44 -0.02 -1.49
C LEU A 193 -19.36 -0.80 -0.54
N ASN A 194 -20.61 -0.38 -0.45
CA ASN A 194 -21.67 -1.08 0.25
C ASN A 194 -22.59 -1.76 -0.77
N LEU A 195 -22.69 -3.08 -0.69
CA LEU A 195 -23.71 -3.85 -1.40
C LEU A 195 -24.89 -4.07 -0.45
N ILE A 196 -26.10 -3.77 -0.91
CA ILE A 196 -27.31 -3.83 -0.09
C ILE A 196 -28.34 -4.74 -0.73
N THR A 197 -28.95 -5.60 0.08
CA THR A 197 -30.13 -6.38 -0.31
C THR A 197 -31.11 -6.57 0.85
N CYS A 198 -32.32 -6.99 0.52
CA CYS A 198 -33.33 -7.43 1.48
C CYS A 198 -32.91 -8.75 2.15
N THR A 199 -33.21 -8.97 3.42
CA THR A 199 -32.89 -10.24 4.12
C THR A 199 -33.85 -10.55 5.25
N GLY A 200 -33.71 -11.73 5.87
CA GLY A 200 -34.63 -12.25 6.87
C GLY A 200 -35.82 -12.98 6.26
N THR A 201 -36.72 -13.52 7.09
CA THR A 201 -37.93 -14.21 6.62
C THR A 201 -38.89 -13.21 5.98
N PHE A 202 -39.47 -13.57 4.83
CA PHE A 202 -40.46 -12.73 4.16
C PHE A 202 -41.70 -12.54 5.06
N ASP A 203 -42.04 -11.29 5.34
CA ASP A 203 -43.25 -10.89 6.05
C ASP A 203 -44.38 -10.77 5.02
N TYR A 204 -45.35 -11.71 5.06
CA TYR A 204 -46.48 -11.74 4.13
C TYR A 204 -47.49 -10.62 4.35
N GLU A 205 -47.61 -10.09 5.57
CA GLU A 205 -48.51 -8.99 5.88
C GLU A 205 -47.95 -7.68 5.33
N ARG A 206 -46.66 -7.41 5.58
CA ARG A 206 -45.95 -6.23 5.07
C ARG A 206 -45.46 -6.39 3.63
N ARG A 207 -45.57 -7.60 3.07
CA ARG A 207 -45.09 -8.00 1.73
C ARG A 207 -43.63 -7.61 1.48
N THR A 208 -42.79 -7.78 2.49
CA THR A 208 -41.38 -7.36 2.43
C THR A 208 -40.52 -8.20 3.35
N HIS A 209 -39.22 -8.06 3.17
CA HIS A 209 -38.23 -8.54 4.13
C HIS A 209 -37.97 -7.45 5.17
N PRO A 210 -38.00 -7.77 6.48
CA PRO A 210 -37.86 -6.77 7.53
C PRO A 210 -36.45 -6.17 7.62
N ASP A 211 -35.44 -6.91 7.14
CA ASP A 211 -34.04 -6.57 7.32
C ASP A 211 -33.37 -6.15 6.00
N ARG A 212 -32.25 -5.42 6.14
CA ARG A 212 -31.32 -5.08 5.08
C ARG A 212 -29.95 -5.63 5.42
N LEU A 213 -29.43 -6.50 4.56
CA LEU A 213 -28.05 -6.94 4.62
C LEU A 213 -27.18 -5.92 3.91
N VAL A 214 -26.16 -5.42 4.60
CA VAL A 214 -25.13 -4.54 4.05
C VAL A 214 -23.79 -5.27 4.09
N VAL A 215 -23.19 -5.48 2.92
CA VAL A 215 -21.80 -5.97 2.80
C VAL A 215 -20.91 -4.78 2.47
N THR A 216 -19.93 -4.51 3.34
CA THR A 216 -18.96 -3.43 3.15
C THR A 216 -17.66 -4.01 2.61
N ALA A 217 -17.16 -3.41 1.53
CA ALA A 217 -15.91 -3.76 0.88
C ALA A 217 -15.03 -2.52 0.68
N LYS A 218 -13.71 -2.68 0.74
CA LYS A 218 -12.73 -1.59 0.56
C LYS A 218 -12.00 -1.74 -0.77
N LEU A 219 -11.78 -0.63 -1.46
CA LEU A 219 -10.99 -0.62 -2.70
C LEU A 219 -9.58 -1.14 -2.41
N THR A 220 -9.12 -2.09 -3.22
CA THR A 220 -7.78 -2.69 -3.13
C THR A 220 -6.96 -2.51 -4.40
N ASN A 221 -7.61 -2.32 -5.54
CA ASN A 221 -6.93 -2.04 -6.80
C ASN A 221 -7.82 -1.23 -7.72
N ASP A 222 -7.21 -0.34 -8.51
CA ASP A 222 -7.83 0.40 -9.59
C ASP A 222 -6.93 0.27 -10.81
N SER A 223 -7.45 -0.29 -11.90
CA SER A 223 -6.66 -0.55 -13.10
C SER A 223 -6.15 0.72 -13.79
N ALA A 224 -6.74 1.88 -13.52
CA ALA A 224 -6.26 3.16 -14.05
C ALA A 224 -5.14 3.79 -13.19
N LEU A 225 -4.79 3.22 -12.03
CA LEU A 225 -3.61 3.65 -11.29
C LEU A 225 -2.37 3.39 -12.14
N LYS A 226 -1.77 4.46 -12.68
CA LYS A 226 -0.47 4.39 -13.33
C LYS A 226 0.57 3.96 -12.31
N LYS A 227 1.25 2.87 -12.61
CA LYS A 227 2.44 2.42 -11.89
C LYS A 227 3.64 2.86 -12.72
N ASP A 228 4.01 4.12 -12.58
CA ASP A 228 5.13 4.68 -13.33
C ASP A 228 6.43 3.96 -12.97
N ALA A 229 7.24 3.66 -13.99
CA ALA A 229 8.54 3.04 -13.78
C ALA A 229 9.48 4.00 -13.05
N PRO A 230 10.25 3.53 -12.06
CA PRO A 230 11.26 4.36 -11.42
C PRO A 230 12.38 4.71 -12.41
N LYS A 231 13.12 5.78 -12.13
CA LYS A 231 14.35 6.07 -12.87
C LYS A 231 15.39 4.96 -12.65
N ALA A 232 16.10 4.59 -13.71
CA ALA A 232 17.19 3.62 -13.67
C ALA A 232 18.33 4.10 -12.73
N PRO A 233 19.08 3.18 -12.11
CA PRO A 233 20.22 3.55 -11.29
C PRO A 233 21.29 4.22 -12.15
N THR A 234 22.03 5.15 -11.56
CA THR A 234 23.14 5.85 -12.22
C THR A 234 24.49 5.31 -11.76
N ASN A 235 25.54 5.58 -12.54
CA ASN A 235 26.91 5.14 -12.24
C ASN A 235 27.05 3.62 -11.97
N VAL A 236 26.34 2.81 -12.75
CA VAL A 236 26.42 1.35 -12.65
C VAL A 236 27.74 0.89 -13.24
N LYS A 237 28.66 0.45 -12.39
CA LYS A 237 30.02 0.10 -12.78
C LYS A 237 30.53 -1.15 -12.08
N ARG A 238 31.49 -1.82 -12.71
CA ARG A 238 32.23 -2.94 -12.14
C ARG A 238 33.53 -2.47 -11.48
N VAL A 239 33.85 -3.08 -10.34
CA VAL A 239 35.14 -2.94 -9.64
C VAL A 239 35.54 -4.33 -9.15
N GLY A 240 36.36 -5.03 -9.94
CA GLY A 240 36.63 -6.46 -9.75
C GLY A 240 35.37 -7.30 -9.91
N ASP A 241 35.07 -8.15 -8.92
CA ASP A 241 33.81 -8.91 -8.90
C ASP A 241 32.61 -8.12 -8.36
N ASN A 242 32.81 -6.90 -7.85
CA ASN A 242 31.73 -6.06 -7.36
C ASN A 242 31.09 -5.25 -8.48
N ILE A 243 29.77 -5.21 -8.49
CA ILE A 243 28.98 -4.25 -9.25
C ILE A 243 28.48 -3.21 -8.26
N THR A 244 28.69 -1.92 -8.56
CA THR A 244 28.28 -0.79 -7.70
C THR A 244 27.45 0.21 -8.50
N TRP A 245 26.59 0.96 -7.81
CA TRP A 245 25.79 2.03 -8.41
C TRP A 245 25.42 3.10 -7.39
N TYR A 246 24.91 4.23 -7.88
CA TYR A 246 24.35 5.27 -7.02
C TYR A 246 22.89 4.99 -6.69
N ALA A 247 22.52 5.25 -5.44
CA ALA A 247 21.16 5.08 -4.96
C ALA A 247 20.21 6.06 -5.66
N ASN A 248 19.11 5.54 -6.22
CA ASN A 248 17.92 6.32 -6.51
C ASN A 248 17.25 6.71 -5.17
N ARG A 249 16.97 8.00 -5.02
CA ARG A 249 16.41 8.62 -3.79
C ARG A 249 14.90 8.85 -3.85
N ALA A 250 14.23 8.42 -4.92
CA ALA A 250 12.78 8.47 -4.98
C ALA A 250 12.17 7.64 -3.85
N ALA A 251 11.20 8.21 -3.15
CA ALA A 251 10.66 7.66 -1.90
C ALA A 251 9.86 6.36 -2.10
N ASP A 252 9.43 6.07 -3.33
CA ASP A 252 8.77 4.82 -3.69
C ASP A 252 9.74 3.70 -4.09
N VAL A 253 11.06 3.96 -4.14
CA VAL A 253 12.06 2.93 -4.49
C VAL A 253 12.30 1.99 -3.31
N ILE A 254 12.11 0.69 -3.55
CA ILE A 254 12.27 -0.35 -2.52
C ILE A 254 13.55 -1.17 -2.69
N GLY A 255 14.14 -1.17 -3.89
CA GLY A 255 15.38 -1.90 -4.13
C GLY A 255 15.80 -1.96 -5.58
N TYR A 256 16.68 -2.91 -5.86
CA TYR A 256 17.32 -3.11 -7.16
C TYR A 256 17.35 -4.59 -7.46
N ARG A 257 17.21 -4.94 -8.74
CA ARG A 257 17.46 -6.29 -9.23
C ARG A 257 18.64 -6.28 -10.18
N VAL A 258 19.45 -7.32 -10.08
CA VAL A 258 20.60 -7.53 -10.94
C VAL A 258 20.34 -8.75 -11.81
N TYR A 259 20.53 -8.60 -13.10
CA TYR A 259 20.27 -9.64 -14.09
C TYR A 259 21.48 -9.92 -14.95
N ARG A 260 21.68 -11.19 -15.27
CA ARG A 260 22.49 -11.62 -16.41
C ARG A 260 21.63 -11.66 -17.65
N ILE A 261 22.16 -11.16 -18.76
CA ILE A 261 21.52 -11.24 -20.08
C ILE A 261 22.09 -12.45 -20.81
N GLN A 262 21.22 -13.40 -21.16
CA GLN A 262 21.54 -14.63 -21.89
C GLN A 262 20.67 -14.72 -23.14
N GLY A 263 21.21 -14.29 -24.27
CA GLY A 263 20.40 -14.01 -25.47
C GLY A 263 19.34 -12.97 -25.13
N ASP A 264 18.07 -13.31 -25.35
CA ASP A 264 16.92 -12.44 -25.04
C ASP A 264 16.39 -12.62 -23.60
N LYS A 265 16.95 -13.56 -22.83
CA LYS A 265 16.47 -13.87 -21.48
C LYS A 265 17.23 -13.07 -20.42
N ARG A 266 16.51 -12.67 -19.38
CA ARG A 266 17.06 -12.07 -18.15
C ARG A 266 17.03 -13.12 -17.04
N VAL A 267 18.19 -13.46 -16.50
CA VAL A 267 18.31 -14.37 -15.35
C VAL A 267 18.65 -13.54 -14.12
N LYS A 268 17.73 -13.47 -13.14
CA LYS A 268 17.96 -12.73 -11.90
C LYS A 268 19.07 -13.39 -11.10
N VAL A 269 20.06 -12.61 -10.67
CA VAL A 269 21.20 -13.11 -9.91
C VAL A 269 21.30 -12.52 -8.52
N ALA A 270 20.69 -11.35 -8.30
CA ALA A 270 20.62 -10.73 -6.99
C ALA A 270 19.45 -9.76 -6.89
N SER A 271 19.04 -9.52 -5.65
CA SER A 271 18.20 -8.40 -5.24
C SER A 271 18.94 -7.64 -4.13
N VAL A 272 18.91 -6.32 -4.18
CA VAL A 272 19.53 -5.44 -3.16
C VAL A 272 18.50 -4.40 -2.72
N ALA A 273 18.17 -4.36 -1.44
CA ALA A 273 17.19 -3.44 -0.88
C ALA A 273 17.65 -1.98 -0.98
N ALA A 274 16.69 -1.04 -0.94
CA ALA A 274 16.98 0.39 -0.95
C ALA A 274 17.78 0.84 0.28
N THR A 275 17.71 0.12 1.39
CA THR A 275 18.45 0.38 2.63
C THR A 275 19.86 -0.22 2.66
N GLU A 276 20.14 -1.22 1.81
CA GLU A 276 21.44 -1.90 1.79
C GLU A 276 22.52 -1.11 1.05
N ARG A 277 23.78 -1.54 1.16
CA ARG A 277 24.86 -0.97 0.32
C ARG A 277 24.56 -1.24 -1.15
N LYS A 278 24.70 -0.23 -2.01
CA LYS A 278 24.44 -0.31 -3.47
C LYS A 278 25.60 -0.99 -4.21
N SER A 279 25.85 -2.23 -3.80
CA SER A 279 26.92 -3.09 -4.27
C SER A 279 26.48 -4.54 -4.20
N VAL A 280 26.90 -5.36 -5.15
CA VAL A 280 26.75 -6.81 -5.08
C VAL A 280 27.93 -7.52 -5.74
N VAL A 281 28.32 -8.67 -5.19
CA VAL A 281 29.35 -9.52 -5.80
C VAL A 281 28.71 -10.37 -6.89
N VAL A 282 29.13 -10.17 -8.13
CA VAL A 282 28.73 -10.98 -9.28
C VAL A 282 29.98 -11.32 -10.08
N LYS A 283 30.44 -12.56 -9.92
CA LYS A 283 31.62 -13.09 -10.64
C LYS A 283 31.52 -12.80 -12.13
N LYS A 284 32.61 -12.25 -12.68
CA LYS A 284 32.74 -12.00 -14.11
C LYS A 284 32.75 -13.33 -14.89
N LYS A 285 32.06 -13.34 -16.02
CA LYS A 285 32.10 -14.42 -17.02
C LYS A 285 32.29 -13.78 -18.39
N ASP A 286 33.13 -14.39 -19.21
CA ASP A 286 33.46 -13.84 -20.52
C ASP A 286 32.22 -13.75 -21.42
N GLY A 287 32.07 -12.60 -22.08
CA GLY A 287 30.94 -12.31 -22.97
C GLY A 287 29.60 -12.04 -22.27
N GLU A 288 29.55 -12.08 -20.93
CA GLU A 288 28.29 -11.91 -20.20
C GLU A 288 27.96 -10.43 -19.95
N LYS A 289 26.77 -10.00 -20.37
CA LYS A 289 26.24 -8.67 -20.05
C LYS A 289 25.45 -8.73 -18.75
N VAL A 290 25.74 -7.80 -17.85
CA VAL A 290 25.01 -7.64 -16.59
C VAL A 290 24.31 -6.30 -16.59
N VAL A 291 23.08 -6.27 -16.07
CA VAL A 291 22.28 -5.05 -15.92
C VAL A 291 21.78 -4.92 -14.48
N VAL A 292 21.58 -3.68 -14.05
CA VAL A 292 20.92 -3.31 -12.80
C VAL A 292 19.68 -2.50 -13.13
N VAL A 293 18.56 -2.81 -12.48
CA VAL A 293 17.32 -2.04 -12.56
C VAL A 293 16.90 -1.58 -11.18
N THR A 294 16.25 -0.41 -11.11
CA THR A 294 15.55 0.06 -9.91
C THR A 294 14.17 -0.58 -9.85
N VAL A 295 13.69 -0.94 -8.66
CA VAL A 295 12.35 -1.47 -8.42
C VAL A 295 11.62 -0.55 -7.44
N ASN A 296 10.39 -0.15 -7.78
CA ASN A 296 9.55 0.65 -6.88
C ASN A 296 8.56 -0.21 -6.08
N SER A 297 7.85 0.43 -5.16
CA SER A 297 6.90 -0.18 -4.23
C SER A 297 5.73 -0.87 -4.91
N ASP A 298 5.44 -0.52 -6.16
CA ASP A 298 4.40 -1.14 -6.99
C ASP A 298 4.92 -2.35 -7.79
N GLY A 299 6.20 -2.70 -7.63
CA GLY A 299 6.89 -3.82 -8.28
C GLY A 299 7.38 -3.53 -9.70
N VAL A 300 7.28 -2.28 -10.15
CA VAL A 300 7.67 -1.87 -11.50
C VAL A 300 9.18 -1.66 -11.56
N GLU A 301 9.80 -2.17 -12.63
CA GLU A 301 11.22 -2.03 -12.91
C GLU A 301 11.49 -0.82 -13.81
N SER A 302 12.64 -0.17 -13.60
CA SER A 302 13.15 0.85 -14.51
C SER A 302 13.61 0.25 -15.84
N GLU A 303 13.97 1.14 -16.77
CA GLU A 303 14.83 0.81 -17.90
C GLU A 303 16.12 0.10 -17.46
N LEU A 304 16.66 -0.73 -18.35
CA LEU A 304 17.90 -1.47 -18.11
C LEU A 304 19.09 -0.52 -18.04
N ARG A 305 19.93 -0.68 -17.00
CA ARG A 305 21.25 -0.06 -16.98
C ARG A 305 22.35 -1.10 -17.01
N TYR A 306 23.05 -1.16 -18.15
CA TYR A 306 24.21 -2.03 -18.32
C TYR A 306 25.36 -1.60 -17.42
N VAL A 307 26.01 -2.60 -16.82
CA VAL A 307 27.23 -2.40 -16.04
C VAL A 307 28.34 -1.97 -16.98
N VAL A 308 28.93 -0.81 -16.69
CA VAL A 308 30.15 -0.36 -17.36
C VAL A 308 31.35 -1.01 -16.68
N GLU A 309 32.27 -1.54 -17.48
CA GLU A 309 33.50 -2.17 -17.01
C GLU A 309 34.53 -1.15 -16.50
#